data_AF-A0A3M2GFY9-F1
#
_entry.id   AF-A0A3M2GFY9-F1
#
_cell.length_a   1.000
_cell.length_b   1.000
_cell.length_c   1.000
_cell.angle_alpha   90.00
_cell.angle_beta   90.00
_cell.angle_gamma   90.00
#
_symmetry.space_group_name_H-M   'P 1'
#
loop_
_entity.id
_entity.type
_entity.pdbx_description
1 polymer ?
#
loop_
_entity_poly.entity_id
_entity_poly.type
_entity_poly.pdbx_seq_one_letter_code
_entity_poly.pdbx_strand_id
1 'polypeptide(L)'
;MSDYHINIFYDDAARVYVADIPDLPNCSATGSTPADALANVERKKQAWLNTAKAQNLPLPPPVYRPSRYTLEIVPAREEHLPAVIPIWQEFMAYHAEIDPYFAPKPRGEVEFETHLKTLIHAPQAHVLVAVDRDQVVGYAIAEIYHYSPVFAHQQYGFISEVAISQPSRGRGIGQKLVARIYDWFREHEIERVELRVFSANRSAYQFWQKQGFQPYLEVMYRNLQPEK
;
A
#
# COMPACT_ATOMS: atom_id res chain seq x y z
N MET A 1 23.97 5.27 14.05
CA MET A 1 23.12 4.65 15.08
C MET A 1 21.78 5.35 15.07
N SER A 2 20.67 4.63 14.97
CA SER A 2 19.33 5.19 15.16
C SER A 2 19.10 5.50 16.64
N ASP A 3 18.56 6.67 16.95
CA ASP A 3 18.13 7.02 18.32
C ASP A 3 16.76 6.38 18.63
N TYR A 4 16.35 6.38 19.89
CA TYR A 4 15.05 5.86 20.33
C TYR A 4 13.91 6.77 19.88
N HIS A 5 12.78 6.18 19.49
CA HIS A 5 11.59 6.94 19.14
C HIS A 5 10.89 7.53 20.38
N ILE A 6 10.43 8.78 20.30
CA ILE A 6 9.70 9.46 21.37
C ILE A 6 8.28 9.78 20.90
N ASN A 7 7.29 9.17 21.54
CA ASN A 7 5.88 9.51 21.34
C ASN A 7 5.53 10.72 22.22
N ILE A 8 4.86 11.74 21.68
CA ILE A 8 4.30 12.84 22.46
C ILE A 8 2.81 12.95 22.16
N PHE A 9 1.99 12.92 23.22
CA PHE A 9 0.54 13.05 23.14
C PHE A 9 -0.01 13.79 24.35
N TYR A 10 -1.25 14.25 24.26
CA TYR A 10 -1.94 14.90 25.37
C TYR A 10 -2.84 13.89 26.09
N ASP A 11 -2.79 13.86 27.41
CA ASP A 11 -3.67 13.05 28.26
C ASP A 11 -4.78 13.95 28.81
N ASP A 12 -6.02 13.74 28.34
CA ASP A 12 -7.18 14.55 28.73
C ASP A 12 -7.56 14.36 30.21
N ALA A 13 -7.34 13.18 30.78
CA ALA A 13 -7.68 12.89 32.17
C ALA A 13 -6.68 13.55 33.14
N ALA A 14 -5.38 13.45 32.81
CA ALA A 14 -4.32 14.05 33.61
C ALA A 14 -4.07 15.54 33.27
N ARG A 15 -4.63 16.04 32.18
CA ARG A 15 -4.48 17.42 31.66
C ARG A 15 -3.02 17.84 31.47
N VAL A 16 -2.21 16.93 30.96
CA VAL A 16 -0.77 17.13 30.72
C VAL A 16 -0.36 16.53 29.38
N TYR A 17 0.75 17.01 28.83
CA TYR A 17 1.43 16.29 27.77
C TYR A 17 2.24 15.14 28.36
N VAL A 18 2.20 13.99 27.70
CA VAL A 18 2.98 12.80 28.02
C VAL A 18 3.96 12.56 26.89
N ALA A 19 5.22 12.33 27.24
CA ALA A 19 6.27 11.87 26.33
C ALA A 19 6.75 10.49 26.78
N ASP A 20 6.79 9.54 25.87
CA ASP A 20 7.08 8.13 26.16
C ASP A 20 8.10 7.56 25.16
N ILE A 21 9.03 6.73 25.66
CA ILE A 21 10.01 5.99 24.86
C ILE A 21 9.71 4.50 24.97
N PRO A 22 8.95 3.91 24.01
CA PRO A 22 8.44 2.54 24.15
C PRO A 22 9.52 1.47 24.29
N ASP A 23 10.66 1.67 23.63
CA ASP A 23 11.80 0.74 23.66
C ASP A 23 12.59 0.80 24.98
N LEU A 24 12.38 1.83 25.82
CA LEU A 24 13.05 1.98 27.10
C LEU A 24 12.04 1.75 28.25
N PRO A 25 12.11 0.62 28.96
CA PRO A 25 11.18 0.30 30.04
C PRO A 25 11.07 1.43 31.06
N ASN A 26 9.83 1.85 31.34
CA ASN A 26 9.48 2.90 32.30
C ASN A 26 10.09 4.29 31.99
N CYS A 27 10.42 4.57 30.72
CA CYS A 27 10.98 5.83 30.28
C CYS A 27 9.90 6.77 29.70
N SER A 28 9.01 7.25 30.58
CA SER A 28 8.00 8.24 30.24
C SER A 28 8.09 9.47 31.16
N ALA A 29 7.72 10.63 30.65
CA ALA A 29 7.68 11.88 31.41
C ALA A 29 6.48 12.73 31.01
N THR A 30 6.06 13.64 31.89
CA THR A 30 4.97 14.57 31.62
C THR A 30 5.46 16.02 31.53
N GLY A 31 4.69 16.90 30.92
CA GLY A 31 5.00 18.33 30.82
C GLY A 31 3.75 19.18 30.58
N SER A 32 3.84 20.47 30.90
CA SER A 32 2.81 21.48 30.64
C SER A 32 2.64 21.78 29.15
N THR A 33 3.72 21.61 28.37
CA THR A 33 3.73 21.74 26.92
C THR A 33 4.37 20.51 26.28
N PRO A 34 4.19 20.28 24.96
CA PRO A 34 4.90 19.21 24.26
C PRO A 34 6.43 19.30 24.40
N ALA A 35 6.96 20.53 24.35
CA ALA A 35 8.39 20.79 24.50
C ALA A 35 8.89 20.45 25.90
N ASP A 36 8.12 20.77 26.94
CA ASP A 36 8.46 20.40 28.31
C ASP A 36 8.48 18.88 28.50
N ALA A 37 7.44 18.19 27.99
CA ALA A 37 7.37 16.74 28.09
C ALA A 37 8.56 16.07 27.38
N LEU A 38 8.96 16.59 26.21
CA LEU A 38 10.15 16.14 25.48
C LEU A 38 11.43 16.35 26.30
N ALA A 39 11.68 17.56 26.80
CA ALA A 39 12.86 17.86 27.61
C ALA A 39 12.93 16.99 28.88
N ASN A 40 11.77 16.67 29.46
CA ASN A 40 11.67 15.82 30.64
C ASN A 40 11.99 14.36 30.32
N VAL A 41 11.47 13.83 29.20
CA VAL A 41 11.74 12.43 28.80
C VAL A 41 13.18 12.24 28.33
N GLU A 42 13.79 13.25 27.69
CA GLU A 42 15.21 13.19 27.30
C GLU A 42 16.14 13.13 28.51
N ARG A 43 15.86 13.90 29.58
CA ARG A 43 16.60 13.77 30.84
C ARG A 43 16.44 12.39 31.46
N LYS A 44 15.22 11.83 31.44
CA LYS A 44 14.97 10.45 31.89
C LYS A 44 15.71 9.42 31.02
N LYS A 45 15.71 9.56 29.70
CA LYS A 45 16.48 8.72 28.76
C LYS A 45 17.95 8.69 29.14
N GLN A 46 18.55 9.86 29.36
CA GLN A 46 19.97 9.94 29.72
C GLN A 46 20.25 9.28 31.08
N ALA A 47 19.40 9.50 32.08
CA ALA A 47 19.54 8.86 33.38
C ALA A 47 19.41 7.32 33.29
N TRP A 48 18.44 6.84 32.50
CA TRP A 48 18.24 5.41 32.23
C TRP A 48 19.48 4.78 31.59
N LEU A 49 20.00 5.38 30.51
CA LEU A 49 21.19 4.89 29.79
C LEU A 49 22.44 4.90 30.68
N ASN A 50 22.64 5.96 31.48
CA ASN A 50 23.74 6.05 32.43
C ASN A 50 23.67 4.94 33.50
N THR A 51 22.46 4.66 33.99
CA THR A 51 22.23 3.62 35.01
C THR A 51 22.47 2.22 34.44
N ALA A 52 21.94 1.94 33.25
CA ALA A 52 22.17 0.67 32.55
C ALA A 52 23.67 0.42 32.32
N LYS A 53 24.41 1.46 31.89
CA LYS A 53 25.86 1.39 31.72
C LYS A 53 26.60 1.14 33.03
N ALA A 54 26.23 1.84 34.12
CA ALA A 54 26.86 1.67 35.43
C ALA A 54 26.62 0.28 36.03
N GLN A 55 25.48 -0.34 35.71
CA GLN A 55 25.10 -1.68 36.16
C GLN A 55 25.44 -2.79 35.17
N ASN A 56 26.11 -2.47 34.05
CA ASN A 56 26.42 -3.42 32.98
C ASN A 56 25.18 -4.17 32.42
N LEU A 57 24.02 -3.50 32.40
CA LEU A 57 22.79 -4.02 31.83
C LEU A 57 22.81 -3.89 30.29
N PRO A 58 22.24 -4.87 29.56
CA PRO A 58 22.10 -4.77 28.11
C PRO A 58 21.17 -3.62 27.72
N LEU A 59 21.57 -2.83 26.72
CA LEU A 59 20.74 -1.75 26.17
C LEU A 59 19.70 -2.34 25.20
N PRO A 60 18.39 -2.10 25.40
CA PRO A 60 17.36 -2.47 24.45
C PRO A 60 17.61 -1.80 23.09
N PRO A 61 17.53 -2.52 21.96
CA PRO A 61 17.68 -1.90 20.66
C PRO A 61 16.47 -1.00 20.34
N PRO A 62 16.66 0.14 19.63
CA PRO A 62 15.59 1.05 19.23
C PRO A 62 14.75 0.48 18.05
N VAL A 63 13.90 -0.50 18.35
CA VAL A 63 13.11 -1.25 17.36
C VAL A 63 11.69 -0.70 17.19
N TYR A 64 11.19 0.12 18.12
CA TYR A 64 9.85 0.70 18.02
C TYR A 64 9.71 1.54 16.76
N ARG A 65 8.62 1.31 16.05
CA ARG A 65 8.20 2.11 14.89
C ARG A 65 6.77 2.57 15.14
N PRO A 66 6.49 3.87 15.15
CA PRO A 66 5.14 4.36 15.24
C PRO A 66 4.30 3.79 14.13
N SER A 67 3.04 3.55 14.44
CA SER A 67 2.00 3.05 13.54
C SER A 67 1.68 3.95 12.33
N ARG A 68 2.46 5.03 12.13
CA ARG A 68 2.47 5.87 10.90
C ARG A 68 3.52 5.41 9.88
N TYR A 69 4.43 4.51 10.23
CA TYR A 69 5.52 4.01 9.36
C TYR A 69 5.40 2.52 9.00
N THR A 70 4.33 1.84 9.41
CA THR A 70 4.12 0.39 9.17
C THR A 70 3.46 0.08 7.82
N LEU A 71 3.37 1.07 6.91
CA LEU A 71 2.85 0.82 5.57
C LEU A 71 3.96 0.22 4.71
N GLU A 72 3.85 -1.07 4.45
CA GLU A 72 4.79 -1.83 3.61
C GLU A 72 4.12 -2.23 2.29
N ILE A 73 4.89 -2.18 1.20
CA ILE A 73 4.48 -2.72 -0.10
C ILE A 73 5.29 -3.98 -0.34
N VAL A 74 4.61 -5.13 -0.35
CA VAL A 74 5.26 -6.45 -0.42
C VAL A 74 4.62 -7.30 -1.52
N PRO A 75 5.38 -8.23 -2.13
CA PRO A 75 4.80 -9.25 -3.00
C PRO A 75 3.69 -10.03 -2.29
N ALA A 76 2.58 -10.22 -2.99
CA ALA A 76 1.46 -10.97 -2.45
C ALA A 76 1.82 -12.46 -2.32
N ARG A 77 1.64 -12.98 -1.12
CA ARG A 77 1.56 -14.41 -0.78
C ARG A 77 0.11 -14.86 -0.61
N GLU A 78 -0.15 -16.17 -0.71
CA GLU A 78 -1.49 -16.76 -0.58
C GLU A 78 -2.23 -16.35 0.71
N GLU A 79 -1.50 -16.21 1.82
CA GLU A 79 -2.04 -15.76 3.11
C GLU A 79 -2.68 -14.36 3.08
N HIS A 80 -2.32 -13.52 2.12
CA HIS A 80 -2.91 -12.18 1.96
C HIS A 80 -4.23 -12.21 1.18
N LEU A 81 -4.46 -13.25 0.37
CA LEU A 81 -5.58 -13.28 -0.57
C LEU A 81 -6.95 -13.12 0.09
N PRO A 82 -7.25 -13.77 1.25
CA PRO A 82 -8.52 -13.55 1.93
C PRO A 82 -8.80 -12.08 2.27
N ALA A 83 -7.76 -11.29 2.54
CA ALA A 83 -7.88 -9.86 2.84
C ALA A 83 -7.94 -8.97 1.58
N VAL A 84 -7.52 -9.48 0.42
CA VAL A 84 -7.65 -8.80 -0.88
C VAL A 84 -9.09 -8.87 -1.39
N ILE A 85 -9.80 -9.98 -1.16
CA ILE A 85 -11.18 -10.19 -1.64
C ILE A 85 -12.16 -9.06 -1.29
N PRO A 86 -12.27 -8.57 -0.04
CA PRO A 86 -13.19 -7.47 0.26
C PRO A 86 -12.83 -6.17 -0.47
N ILE A 87 -11.53 -5.90 -0.69
CA ILE A 87 -11.08 -4.72 -1.44
C ILE A 87 -11.46 -4.86 -2.91
N TRP A 88 -11.31 -6.06 -3.47
CA TRP A 88 -11.75 -6.36 -4.84
C TRP A 88 -13.28 -6.24 -4.98
N GLN A 89 -14.06 -6.67 -3.99
CA GLN A 89 -15.51 -6.49 -3.99
C GLN A 89 -15.91 -5.00 -4.03
N GLU A 90 -15.26 -4.16 -3.22
CA GLU A 90 -15.44 -2.70 -3.28
C GLU A 90 -15.11 -2.14 -4.67
N PHE A 91 -14.00 -2.61 -5.25
CA PHE A 91 -13.55 -2.21 -6.58
C PHE A 91 -14.56 -2.61 -7.68
N MET A 92 -15.05 -3.85 -7.65
CA MET A 92 -15.99 -4.36 -8.65
C MET A 92 -17.38 -3.75 -8.50
N ALA A 93 -17.85 -3.47 -7.28
CA ALA A 93 -19.10 -2.74 -7.07
C ALA A 93 -19.08 -1.38 -7.79
N TYR A 94 -17.98 -0.64 -7.65
CA TYR A 94 -17.80 0.64 -8.35
C TYR A 94 -17.72 0.47 -9.89
N HIS A 95 -17.09 -0.59 -10.40
CA HIS A 95 -17.03 -0.85 -11.84
C HIS A 95 -18.41 -1.19 -12.40
N ALA A 96 -19.20 -1.99 -11.69
CA ALA A 96 -20.57 -2.35 -12.07
C ALA A 96 -21.53 -1.15 -12.03
N GLU A 97 -21.30 -0.16 -11.15
CA GLU A 97 -22.03 1.11 -11.16
C GLU A 97 -21.74 1.95 -12.43
N ILE A 98 -20.51 1.89 -12.95
CA ILE A 98 -20.12 2.58 -14.19
C ILE A 98 -20.70 1.84 -15.41
N ASP A 99 -20.52 0.53 -15.47
CA ASP A 99 -21.01 -0.32 -16.56
C ASP A 99 -21.39 -1.71 -16.01
N PRO A 100 -22.68 -2.08 -16.02
CA PRO A 100 -23.16 -3.39 -15.57
C PRO A 100 -22.53 -4.58 -16.30
N TYR A 101 -21.92 -4.39 -17.47
CA TYR A 101 -21.15 -5.43 -18.17
C TYR A 101 -20.00 -5.99 -17.31
N PHE A 102 -19.51 -5.23 -16.33
CA PHE A 102 -18.44 -5.62 -15.42
C PHE A 102 -18.96 -6.18 -14.08
N ALA A 103 -20.26 -6.44 -13.94
CA ALA A 103 -20.79 -7.09 -12.75
C ALA A 103 -20.17 -8.50 -12.58
N PRO A 104 -19.61 -8.83 -11.39
CA PRO A 104 -19.11 -10.18 -11.13
C PRO A 104 -20.20 -11.23 -11.29
N LYS A 105 -19.84 -12.40 -11.85
CA LYS A 105 -20.71 -13.57 -11.86
C LYS A 105 -20.95 -14.12 -10.43
N PRO A 106 -21.97 -14.95 -10.21
CA PRO A 106 -22.12 -15.66 -8.94
C PRO A 106 -20.83 -16.38 -8.54
N ARG A 107 -20.40 -16.20 -7.28
CA ARG A 107 -19.12 -16.70 -6.75
C ARG A 107 -17.87 -16.16 -7.46
N GLY A 108 -17.96 -14.97 -8.06
CA GLY A 108 -16.84 -14.31 -8.73
C GLY A 108 -15.61 -14.14 -7.82
N GLU A 109 -15.80 -14.01 -6.50
CA GLU A 109 -14.71 -13.92 -5.52
C GLU A 109 -13.83 -15.18 -5.48
N VAL A 110 -14.40 -16.37 -5.67
CA VAL A 110 -13.67 -17.64 -5.68
C VAL A 110 -12.78 -17.74 -6.93
N GLU A 111 -13.32 -17.27 -8.05
CA GLU A 111 -12.66 -17.28 -9.35
C GLU A 111 -11.53 -16.25 -9.39
N PHE A 112 -11.78 -15.09 -8.79
CA PHE A 112 -10.76 -14.07 -8.60
C PHE A 112 -9.65 -14.54 -7.66
N GLU A 113 -9.97 -15.18 -6.54
CA GLU A 113 -8.96 -15.76 -5.64
C GLU A 113 -8.11 -16.81 -6.38
N THR A 114 -8.74 -17.68 -7.18
CA THR A 114 -8.06 -18.69 -7.98
C THR A 114 -7.13 -18.04 -9.02
N HIS A 115 -7.59 -16.97 -9.67
CA HIS A 115 -6.79 -16.20 -10.61
C HIS A 115 -5.57 -15.56 -9.93
N LEU A 116 -5.74 -14.94 -8.75
CA LEU A 116 -4.63 -14.38 -7.98
C LEU A 116 -3.60 -15.44 -7.58
N LYS A 117 -4.03 -16.65 -7.20
CA LYS A 117 -3.11 -17.78 -6.93
C LYS A 117 -2.28 -18.14 -8.15
N THR A 118 -2.86 -18.09 -9.35
CA THR A 118 -2.09 -18.29 -10.60
C THR A 118 -1.10 -17.16 -10.82
N LEU A 119 -1.53 -15.90 -10.67
CA LEU A 119 -0.68 -14.72 -10.94
C LEU A 119 0.50 -14.60 -9.97
N ILE A 120 0.33 -14.93 -8.68
CA ILE A 120 1.42 -14.89 -7.69
C ILE A 120 2.60 -15.78 -8.08
N HIS A 121 2.34 -16.86 -8.82
CA HIS A 121 3.37 -17.82 -9.25
C HIS A 121 3.82 -17.61 -10.70
N ALA A 122 3.21 -16.66 -11.43
CA ALA A 122 3.53 -16.43 -12.83
C ALA A 122 4.76 -15.51 -12.96
N PRO A 123 5.82 -15.91 -13.69
CA PRO A 123 7.04 -15.12 -13.81
C PRO A 123 6.82 -13.80 -14.55
N GLN A 124 5.80 -13.72 -15.41
CA GLN A 124 5.42 -12.53 -16.15
C GLN A 124 4.41 -11.64 -15.39
N ALA A 125 4.11 -11.92 -14.12
CA ALA A 125 3.17 -11.15 -13.33
C ALA A 125 3.77 -10.67 -12.01
N HIS A 126 3.22 -9.58 -11.49
CA HIS A 126 3.59 -9.01 -10.22
C HIS A 126 2.34 -8.60 -9.46
N VAL A 127 2.02 -9.37 -8.42
CA VAL A 127 0.93 -9.07 -7.49
C VAL A 127 1.54 -8.49 -6.22
N LEU A 128 1.09 -7.28 -5.85
CA LEU A 128 1.54 -6.57 -4.67
C LEU A 128 0.39 -6.34 -3.71
N VAL A 129 0.69 -6.35 -2.42
CA VAL A 129 -0.22 -5.89 -1.37
C VAL A 129 0.41 -4.74 -0.59
N ALA A 130 -0.43 -3.80 -0.18
CA ALA A 130 -0.11 -2.76 0.77
C ALA A 130 -0.58 -3.21 2.16
N VAL A 131 0.36 -3.42 3.08
CA VAL A 131 0.08 -3.87 4.45
C VAL A 131 0.29 -2.68 5.39
N ASP A 132 -0.73 -2.32 6.17
CA ASP A 132 -0.69 -1.27 7.19
C ASP A 132 -1.07 -1.89 8.54
N ARG A 133 -0.12 -1.98 9.48
CA ARG A 133 -0.33 -2.59 10.82
C ARG A 133 -0.89 -4.02 10.71
N ASP A 134 -0.24 -4.85 9.91
CA ASP A 134 -0.61 -6.24 9.60
C ASP A 134 -1.94 -6.42 8.85
N GLN A 135 -2.58 -5.33 8.43
CA GLN A 135 -3.80 -5.36 7.63
C GLN A 135 -3.51 -5.05 6.17
N VAL A 136 -3.97 -5.89 5.24
CA VAL A 136 -3.97 -5.55 3.81
C VAL A 136 -4.99 -4.44 3.57
N VAL A 137 -4.52 -3.30 3.06
CA VAL A 137 -5.33 -2.09 2.80
C VAL A 137 -5.35 -1.70 1.33
N GLY A 138 -4.65 -2.44 0.48
CA GLY A 138 -4.69 -2.27 -0.97
C GLY A 138 -3.91 -3.37 -1.67
N TYR A 139 -4.16 -3.52 -2.96
CA TYR A 139 -3.42 -4.43 -3.82
C TYR A 139 -3.23 -3.83 -5.21
N ALA A 140 -2.28 -4.39 -5.94
CA ALA A 140 -2.08 -4.08 -7.34
C ALA A 140 -1.66 -5.32 -8.12
N ILE A 141 -2.01 -5.34 -9.40
CA ILE A 141 -1.68 -6.40 -10.34
C ILE A 141 -1.04 -5.75 -11.57
N ALA A 142 0.13 -6.24 -11.93
CA ALA A 142 0.84 -5.89 -13.15
C ALA A 142 1.33 -7.14 -13.88
N GLU A 143 1.43 -7.07 -15.19
CA GLU A 143 1.86 -8.18 -16.04
C GLU A 143 2.73 -7.68 -17.19
N ILE A 144 3.57 -8.55 -17.74
CA ILE A 144 4.34 -8.30 -18.96
C ILE A 144 3.62 -8.97 -20.13
N TYR A 145 3.20 -8.15 -21.09
CA TYR A 145 2.58 -8.59 -22.32
C TYR A 145 3.55 -8.49 -23.50
N HIS A 146 3.23 -9.21 -24.57
CA HIS A 146 3.98 -9.18 -25.81
C HIS A 146 3.16 -8.51 -26.91
N TYR A 147 3.81 -7.65 -27.69
CA TYR A 147 3.25 -7.19 -28.95
C TYR A 147 3.30 -8.30 -30.00
N SER A 148 2.57 -8.11 -31.10
CA SER A 148 2.70 -8.99 -32.27
C SER A 148 4.17 -9.06 -32.73
N PRO A 149 4.68 -10.24 -33.15
CA PRO A 149 6.08 -10.41 -33.55
C PRO A 149 6.55 -9.50 -34.68
N VAL A 150 5.62 -8.87 -35.42
CA VAL A 150 5.92 -7.92 -36.51
C VAL A 150 6.49 -6.58 -36.01
N PHE A 151 6.37 -6.27 -34.72
CA PHE A 151 6.87 -5.02 -34.15
C PHE A 151 8.31 -5.15 -33.65
N ALA A 152 9.08 -4.06 -33.72
CA ALA A 152 10.47 -4.04 -33.25
C ALA A 152 10.59 -4.19 -31.73
N HIS A 153 9.69 -3.54 -30.98
CA HIS A 153 9.55 -3.73 -29.53
C HIS A 153 8.62 -4.91 -29.27
N GLN A 154 9.08 -5.86 -28.47
CA GLN A 154 8.38 -7.13 -28.29
C GLN A 154 7.51 -7.16 -27.04
N GLN A 155 7.77 -6.30 -26.05
CA GLN A 155 7.12 -6.38 -24.74
C GLN A 155 6.68 -5.00 -24.23
N TYR A 156 5.64 -5.02 -23.39
CA TYR A 156 5.20 -3.87 -22.61
C TYR A 156 4.64 -4.34 -21.27
N GLY A 157 4.75 -3.47 -20.27
CA GLY A 157 4.14 -3.66 -18.97
C GLY A 157 2.68 -3.25 -19.03
N PHE A 158 1.81 -4.00 -18.37
CA PHE A 158 0.40 -3.68 -18.25
C PHE A 158 0.00 -3.64 -16.78
N ILE A 159 -0.51 -2.50 -16.30
CA ILE A 159 -1.12 -2.42 -14.98
C ILE A 159 -2.60 -2.70 -15.15
N SER A 160 -3.04 -3.89 -14.76
CA SER A 160 -4.43 -4.32 -14.89
C SER A 160 -5.29 -3.74 -13.78
N GLU A 161 -4.80 -3.74 -12.54
CA GLU A 161 -5.57 -3.31 -11.37
C GLU A 161 -4.71 -2.60 -10.32
N VAL A 162 -5.26 -1.54 -9.74
CA VAL A 162 -4.77 -0.92 -8.49
C VAL A 162 -5.99 -0.53 -7.67
N ALA A 163 -6.16 -1.15 -6.50
CA ALA A 163 -7.29 -0.88 -5.62
C ALA A 163 -6.82 -0.67 -4.18
N ILE A 164 -7.39 0.37 -3.55
CA ILE A 164 -7.16 0.71 -2.15
C ILE A 164 -8.50 0.65 -1.45
N SER A 165 -8.55 0.02 -0.27
CA SER A 165 -9.76 -0.01 0.56
C SER A 165 -10.24 1.40 0.84
N GLN A 166 -11.55 1.63 0.77
CA GLN A 166 -12.13 2.97 0.90
C GLN A 166 -11.63 3.76 2.13
N PRO A 167 -11.50 3.17 3.34
CA PRO A 167 -11.00 3.88 4.53
C PRO A 167 -9.54 4.32 4.44
N SER A 168 -8.74 3.71 3.55
CA SER A 168 -7.30 3.94 3.43
C SER A 168 -6.90 4.81 2.22
N ARG A 169 -7.89 5.31 1.46
CA ARG A 169 -7.65 6.21 0.32
C ARG A 169 -7.15 7.58 0.76
N GLY A 170 -6.56 8.33 -0.17
CA GLY A 170 -6.02 9.68 0.10
C GLY A 170 -4.70 9.71 0.89
N ARG A 171 -4.16 8.55 1.26
CA ARG A 171 -2.92 8.41 2.06
C ARG A 171 -1.65 8.16 1.23
N GLY A 172 -1.73 8.29 -0.10
CA GLY A 172 -0.61 8.05 -1.02
C GLY A 172 -0.27 6.56 -1.27
N ILE A 173 -1.07 5.61 -0.79
CA ILE A 173 -0.80 4.16 -0.91
C ILE A 173 -0.73 3.71 -2.37
N GLY A 174 -1.67 4.15 -3.21
CA GLY A 174 -1.67 3.81 -4.64
C GLY A 174 -0.40 4.26 -5.36
N GLN A 175 0.16 5.42 -4.99
CA GLN A 175 1.42 5.92 -5.55
C GLN A 175 2.59 5.02 -5.17
N LYS A 176 2.62 4.50 -3.92
CA LYS A 176 3.64 3.57 -3.47
C LYS A 176 3.54 2.20 -4.15
N LEU A 177 2.33 1.68 -4.37
CA LEU A 177 2.12 0.46 -5.15
C LEU A 177 2.65 0.63 -6.59
N VAL A 178 2.26 1.71 -7.27
CA VAL A 178 2.68 1.98 -8.64
C VAL A 178 4.20 2.18 -8.74
N ALA A 179 4.82 2.88 -7.79
CA ALA A 179 6.27 3.02 -7.75
C ALA A 179 6.98 1.66 -7.71
N ARG A 180 6.49 0.73 -6.87
CA ARG A 180 7.07 -0.63 -6.78
C ARG A 180 6.87 -1.44 -8.07
N ILE A 181 5.74 -1.25 -8.76
CA ILE A 181 5.50 -1.84 -10.09
C ILE A 181 6.49 -1.29 -11.11
N TYR A 182 6.77 0.01 -11.11
CA TYR A 182 7.76 0.60 -12.01
C TYR A 182 9.16 0.05 -11.76
N ASP A 183 9.55 -0.15 -10.50
CA ASP A 183 10.83 -0.78 -10.19
C ASP A 183 10.90 -2.19 -10.76
N TRP A 184 9.84 -2.99 -10.57
CA TRP A 184 9.74 -4.33 -11.16
C TRP A 184 9.80 -4.32 -12.70
N PHE A 185 9.10 -3.40 -13.36
CA PHE A 185 9.18 -3.26 -14.81
C PHE A 185 10.59 -2.89 -15.30
N ARG A 186 11.30 -2.00 -14.60
CA ARG A 186 12.69 -1.66 -14.94
C ARG A 186 13.64 -2.83 -14.77
N GLU A 187 13.45 -3.65 -13.72
CA GLU A 187 14.20 -4.89 -13.51
C GLU A 187 14.00 -5.90 -14.66
N HIS A 188 12.87 -5.82 -15.37
CA HIS A 188 12.54 -6.65 -16.53
C HIS A 188 12.75 -5.94 -17.87
N GLU A 189 13.52 -4.83 -17.89
CA GLU A 189 13.85 -4.07 -19.11
C GLU A 189 12.62 -3.58 -19.89
N ILE A 190 11.50 -3.36 -19.20
CA ILE A 190 10.27 -2.85 -19.79
C ILE A 190 10.33 -1.33 -19.93
N GLU A 191 10.29 -0.86 -21.16
CA GLU A 191 10.37 0.58 -21.49
C GLU A 191 9.01 1.27 -21.53
N ARG A 192 7.92 0.51 -21.73
CA ARG A 192 6.57 1.04 -21.88
C ARG A 192 5.62 0.37 -20.91
N VAL A 193 4.84 1.19 -20.21
CA VAL A 193 3.74 0.74 -19.33
C VAL A 193 2.42 1.26 -19.88
N GLU A 194 1.44 0.36 -19.99
CA GLU A 194 0.08 0.64 -20.44
C GLU A 194 -0.93 0.27 -19.36
N LEU A 195 -2.12 0.85 -19.43
CA LEU A 195 -3.24 0.53 -18.56
C LEU A 195 -4.56 0.88 -19.26
N ARG A 196 -5.66 0.37 -18.73
CA ARG A 196 -7.01 0.77 -19.13
C ARG A 196 -7.71 1.45 -17.96
N VAL A 197 -8.42 2.53 -18.27
CA VAL A 197 -9.24 3.26 -17.31
C VAL A 197 -10.55 3.64 -17.98
N PHE A 198 -11.68 3.45 -17.30
CA PHE A 198 -12.96 3.94 -17.82
C PHE A 198 -12.91 5.45 -18.01
N SER A 199 -13.43 5.93 -19.14
CA SER A 199 -13.58 7.36 -19.41
C SER A 199 -14.45 8.07 -18.36
N ALA A 200 -15.41 7.36 -17.76
CA ALA A 200 -16.24 7.86 -16.66
C ALA A 200 -15.48 7.94 -15.31
N ASN A 201 -14.38 7.20 -15.14
CA ASN A 201 -13.62 7.15 -13.89
C ASN A 201 -12.63 8.32 -13.79
N ARG A 202 -13.18 9.53 -13.56
CA ARG A 202 -12.40 10.78 -13.46
C ARG A 202 -11.33 10.73 -12.37
N SER A 203 -11.63 10.08 -11.24
CA SER A 203 -10.70 9.96 -10.12
C SER A 203 -9.45 9.16 -10.51
N ALA A 204 -9.63 7.97 -11.12
CA ALA A 204 -8.50 7.18 -11.59
C ALA A 204 -7.75 7.87 -12.73
N TYR A 205 -8.46 8.53 -13.65
CA TYR A 205 -7.84 9.28 -14.74
C TYR A 205 -6.87 10.36 -14.21
N GLN A 206 -7.30 11.17 -13.23
CA GLN A 206 -6.44 12.17 -12.58
C GLN A 206 -5.27 11.55 -11.82
N PHE A 207 -5.49 10.39 -11.17
CA PHE A 207 -4.41 9.65 -10.52
C PHE A 207 -3.34 9.23 -11.54
N TRP A 208 -3.73 8.62 -12.65
CA TRP A 208 -2.80 8.15 -13.69
C TRP A 208 -2.05 9.28 -14.38
N GLN A 209 -2.71 10.41 -14.67
CA GLN A 209 -2.03 11.60 -15.17
C GLN A 209 -0.92 12.09 -14.21
N LYS A 210 -1.17 12.09 -12.90
CA LYS A 210 -0.15 12.43 -11.89
C LYS A 210 0.99 11.42 -11.81
N GLN A 211 0.78 10.18 -12.27
CA GLN A 211 1.82 9.15 -12.37
C GLN A 211 2.57 9.21 -13.72
N GLY A 212 2.28 10.20 -14.57
CA GLY A 212 2.97 10.43 -15.85
C GLY A 212 2.31 9.76 -17.06
N PHE A 213 1.18 9.07 -16.90
CA PHE A 213 0.47 8.46 -18.03
C PHE A 213 -0.19 9.51 -18.91
N GLN A 214 -0.18 9.23 -20.22
CA GLN A 214 -0.81 10.03 -21.25
C GLN A 214 -1.81 9.16 -22.03
N PRO A 215 -2.89 9.74 -22.58
CA PRO A 215 -3.77 9.03 -23.50
C PRO A 215 -2.98 8.48 -24.69
N TYR A 216 -3.26 7.23 -25.07
CA TYR A 216 -2.57 6.56 -26.18
C TYR A 216 -3.56 5.89 -27.14
N LEU A 217 -4.41 5.00 -26.63
CA LEU A 217 -5.44 4.31 -27.40
C LEU A 217 -6.81 4.51 -26.77
N GLU A 218 -7.83 4.59 -27.63
CA GLU A 218 -9.23 4.55 -27.21
C GLU A 218 -9.79 3.14 -27.43
N VAL A 219 -10.43 2.59 -26.38
CA VAL A 219 -11.16 1.33 -26.49
C VAL A 219 -12.60 1.65 -26.87
N MET A 220 -13.02 1.20 -28.05
CA MET A 220 -14.38 1.37 -28.57
C MET A 220 -15.17 0.06 -28.40
N TYR A 221 -16.43 0.14 -28.00
CA TYR A 221 -17.31 -1.02 -27.88
C TYR A 221 -18.67 -0.75 -28.53
N ARG A 222 -19.35 -1.83 -28.92
CA ARG A 222 -20.74 -1.81 -29.41
C ARG A 222 -21.46 -3.05 -28.90
N ASN A 223 -22.58 -2.85 -28.22
CA ASN A 223 -23.46 -3.95 -27.81
C ASN A 223 -24.16 -4.53 -29.04
N LEU A 224 -24.07 -5.85 -29.20
CA LEU A 224 -24.90 -6.60 -30.15
C LEU A 224 -26.12 -7.10 -29.39
N GLN A 225 -27.32 -6.88 -29.92
CA GLN A 225 -28.50 -7.56 -29.38
C GLN A 225 -28.44 -9.04 -29.77
N PRO A 226 -28.86 -9.97 -28.90
CA PRO A 226 -29.09 -11.34 -29.33
C PRO A 226 -30.12 -11.33 -30.46
N GLU A 227 -29.87 -12.03 -31.57
CA GLU A 227 -30.91 -12.29 -32.56
C GLU A 227 -32.08 -12.98 -31.85
N LYS A 228 -33.29 -12.45 -32.04
CA LYS A 228 -34.53 -12.98 -31.45
C LYS A 228 -34.91 -14.34 -32.04
#